data_AF-A0A397TVM1-F1
#
_entry.id   AF-A0A397TVM1-F1
#
_cell.length_a   1.000
_cell.length_b   1.000
_cell.length_c   1.000
_cell.angle_alpha   90.00
_cell.angle_beta   90.00
_cell.angle_gamma   90.00
#
_symmetry.space_group_name_H-M   'P 1'
#
loop_
_entity.id
_entity.type
_entity.pdbx_description
1 polymer ?
#
loop_
_entity_poly.entity_id
_entity_poly.type
_entity_poly.pdbx_seq_one_letter_code
_entity_poly.pdbx_strand_id
1 'polypeptide(L)'
;MIEHSLGQYMAATLAGIFTIDIALPLVLERTNIMYKMEKGLMLAANINKEIAINFVKTERISLAAVNEPGQCVFAERPDDIKDLAKTPKDCGYKVKQLSTTHAFHSHMTDCILDEFEIRFIH
;
A
#
# COMPACT_ATOMS: atom_id res chain seq x y z
N MET A 1 3.54 -3.16 -11.18
CA MET A 1 2.79 -2.65 -10.02
C MET A 1 1.37 -2.30 -10.48
N ILE A 2 0.47 -3.29 -10.46
CA ILE A 2 -0.97 -3.05 -10.63
C ILE A 2 -1.48 -2.71 -9.24
N GLU A 3 -1.56 -1.44 -8.85
CA GLU A 3 -2.25 -1.12 -7.60
C GLU A 3 -3.15 0.12 -7.71
N HIS A 4 -4.44 -0.18 -7.85
CA HIS A 4 -5.56 0.72 -7.66
C HIS A 4 -6.07 0.52 -6.22
N SER A 5 -6.00 1.55 -5.37
CA SER A 5 -6.46 1.46 -3.97
C SER A 5 -7.97 1.23 -3.88
N LEU A 6 -8.48 0.81 -2.72
CA LEU A 6 -9.89 0.45 -2.53
C LEU A 6 -10.87 1.55 -3.00
N GLY A 7 -10.50 2.82 -2.82
CA GLY A 7 -11.32 3.97 -3.23
C GLY A 7 -11.62 4.03 -4.72
N GLN A 8 -10.85 3.35 -5.57
CA GLN A 8 -11.05 3.37 -7.01
C GLN A 8 -12.25 2.54 -7.45
N TYR A 9 -12.59 1.46 -6.74
CA TYR A 9 -13.84 0.72 -6.98
C TYR A 9 -15.05 1.61 -6.71
N MET A 10 -15.01 2.40 -5.63
CA MET A 10 -16.05 3.37 -5.32
C MET A 10 -16.11 4.48 -6.38
N ALA A 11 -14.96 5.04 -6.77
CA ALA A 11 -14.91 6.07 -7.81
C ALA A 11 -15.44 5.57 -9.16
N ALA A 12 -15.07 4.36 -9.57
CA ALA A 12 -15.58 3.72 -10.78
C ALA A 12 -17.08 3.45 -10.72
N THR A 13 -17.59 3.05 -9.55
CA THR A 13 -19.04 2.89 -9.33
C THR A 13 -19.78 4.23 -9.45
N LEU A 14 -19.26 5.30 -8.83
CA LEU A 14 -19.82 6.64 -8.94
C LEU A 14 -19.74 7.21 -10.36
N ALA A 15 -18.71 6.85 -11.12
CA ALA A 15 -18.55 7.22 -12.53
C ALA A 15 -19.43 6.38 -13.47
N GLY A 16 -20.20 5.40 -12.97
CA GLY A 16 -21.06 4.54 -13.77
C GLY A 16 -20.32 3.46 -14.57
N ILE A 17 -19.03 3.23 -14.29
CA ILE A 17 -18.24 2.15 -14.92
C ILE A 17 -18.68 0.78 -14.40
N PHE A 18 -18.98 0.70 -13.10
CA PHE A 18 -19.52 -0.50 -12.46
C PHE A 18 -20.89 -0.21 -11.86
N THR A 19 -21.78 -1.20 -11.87
CA THR A 19 -22.92 -1.22 -10.96
C THR A 19 -22.45 -1.69 -9.57
N ILE A 20 -23.23 -1.39 -8.53
CA ILE A 20 -22.92 -1.85 -7.18
C ILE A 20 -22.89 -3.38 -7.07
N ASP A 21 -23.73 -4.07 -7.83
CA ASP A 21 -23.79 -5.53 -7.90
C ASP A 21 -22.53 -6.15 -8.50
N ILE A 22 -21.77 -5.39 -9.29
CA ILE A 22 -20.46 -5.78 -9.81
C ILE A 22 -19.35 -5.35 -8.83
N ALA A 23 -19.39 -4.10 -8.36
CA ALA A 23 -18.32 -3.54 -7.54
C ALA A 23 -18.17 -4.25 -6.19
N LEU A 24 -19.28 -4.63 -5.54
CA LEU A 24 -19.25 -5.24 -4.23
C LEU A 24 -18.59 -6.64 -4.23
N PRO A 25 -18.96 -7.59 -5.13
CA PRO A 25 -18.23 -8.85 -5.26
C PRO A 25 -16.74 -8.69 -5.56
N LEU A 26 -16.36 -7.73 -6.43
CA LEU A 26 -14.96 -7.45 -6.73
C LEU A 26 -14.18 -7.03 -5.49
N VAL A 27 -14.76 -6.13 -4.68
CA VAL A 27 -14.16 -5.69 -3.42
C VAL A 27 -14.02 -6.86 -2.45
N LEU A 28 -15.06 -7.68 -2.28
CA LEU A 28 -15.05 -8.84 -1.37
C LEU A 28 -13.95 -9.84 -1.74
N GLU A 29 -13.89 -10.24 -3.01
CA GLU A 29 -12.88 -11.17 -3.49
C GLU A 29 -11.47 -10.61 -3.34
N ARG A 30 -11.24 -9.34 -3.72
CA ARG A 30 -9.97 -8.67 -3.48
C ARG A 30 -9.58 -8.71 -2.00
N THR A 31 -10.51 -8.39 -1.09
CA THR A 31 -10.22 -8.41 0.34
C THR A 31 -9.90 -9.81 0.84
N ASN A 32 -10.57 -10.85 0.32
CA ASN A 32 -10.31 -12.24 0.70
C ASN A 32 -8.91 -12.69 0.28
N ILE A 33 -8.50 -12.36 -0.94
CA ILE A 33 -7.16 -12.67 -1.46
C ILE A 33 -6.10 -11.94 -0.62
N MET A 34 -6.28 -10.63 -0.42
CA MET A 34 -5.33 -9.82 0.36
C MET A 34 -5.23 -10.25 1.83
N TYR A 35 -6.30 -10.79 2.42
CA TYR A 35 -6.29 -11.26 3.81
C TYR A 35 -5.39 -12.48 4.03
N LYS A 36 -5.02 -13.20 2.96
CA LYS A 36 -4.10 -14.35 3.01
C LYS A 36 -2.63 -13.95 3.03
N MET A 37 -2.32 -12.69 2.74
CA MET A 37 -0.95 -12.18 2.71
C MET A 37 -0.29 -12.26 4.09
N GLU A 38 1.04 -12.28 4.11
CA GLU A 38 1.79 -12.10 5.35
C GLU A 38 1.53 -10.68 5.92
N LYS A 39 1.39 -10.59 7.25
CA LYS A 39 1.20 -9.29 7.92
C LYS A 39 2.42 -8.40 7.73
N GLY A 40 2.16 -7.13 7.44
CA GLY A 40 3.16 -6.08 7.25
C GLY A 40 2.74 -4.80 7.95
N LEU A 41 3.59 -3.78 7.90
CA LEU A 41 3.33 -2.47 8.46
C LEU A 41 3.38 -1.39 7.39
N MET A 42 2.62 -0.33 7.61
CA MET A 42 2.71 0.90 6.84
C MET A 42 3.07 2.07 7.76
N LEU A 43 3.99 2.91 7.32
CA LEU A 43 4.53 4.05 8.06
C LEU A 43 4.32 5.32 7.24
N ALA A 44 3.45 6.21 7.72
CA ALA A 44 3.35 7.55 7.18
C ALA A 44 4.49 8.42 7.72
N ALA A 45 5.09 9.23 6.86
CA ALA A 45 6.16 10.14 7.19
C ALA A 45 5.93 11.50 6.52
N ASN A 46 6.16 12.58 7.27
CA ASN A 46 6.10 13.94 6.74
C ASN A 46 7.42 14.28 6.03
N ILE A 47 7.62 13.67 4.86
CA ILE A 47 8.83 13.78 4.04
C ILE A 47 8.37 13.99 2.61
N ASN A 48 9.09 14.83 1.86
CA ASN A 48 8.88 14.95 0.43
C ASN A 48 9.32 13.70 -0.33
N LYS A 49 8.83 13.55 -1.56
CA LYS A 49 9.13 12.37 -2.38
C LYS A 49 10.63 12.26 -2.71
N GLU A 50 11.28 13.37 -3.03
CA GLU A 50 12.71 13.42 -3.39
C GLU A 50 13.58 13.01 -2.21
N ILE A 51 13.16 13.46 -1.02
CA ILE A 51 13.37 12.90 0.32
C ILE A 51 13.34 11.37 0.41
N ALA A 52 12.10 10.90 0.31
CA ALA A 52 11.64 9.54 0.53
C ALA A 52 12.39 8.51 -0.31
N ILE A 53 12.77 8.86 -1.54
CA ILE A 53 13.50 7.97 -2.45
C ILE A 53 14.84 7.50 -1.84
N ASN A 54 15.46 8.29 -0.97
CA ASN A 54 16.71 7.88 -0.31
C ASN A 54 16.52 6.73 0.68
N PHE A 55 15.30 6.53 1.19
CA PHE A 55 14.98 5.48 2.15
C PHE A 55 14.56 4.15 1.51
N VAL A 56 14.31 4.12 0.20
CA VAL A 56 13.87 2.91 -0.54
C VAL A 56 14.99 2.25 -1.36
N LYS A 57 16.22 2.76 -1.28
CA LYS A 57 17.37 2.30 -2.09
C LYS A 57 17.80 0.86 -1.85
N THR A 58 17.34 0.22 -0.78
CA THR A 58 17.75 -1.14 -0.41
C THR A 58 16.82 -2.23 -0.95
N GLU A 59 15.80 -1.90 -1.76
CA GLU A 59 14.70 -2.80 -2.20
C GLU A 59 13.88 -3.44 -1.05
N ARG A 60 14.34 -3.31 0.19
CA ARG A 60 13.68 -3.80 1.41
C ARG A 60 12.54 -2.93 1.90
N ILE A 61 12.28 -1.79 1.26
CA ILE A 61 11.21 -0.86 1.65
C ILE A 61 10.55 -0.37 0.38
N SER A 62 9.22 -0.46 0.31
CA SER A 62 8.45 0.17 -0.76
C SER A 62 7.99 1.56 -0.37
N LEU A 63 8.02 2.50 -1.32
CA LEU A 63 7.28 3.76 -1.23
C LEU A 63 5.83 3.51 -1.67
N ALA A 64 5.00 3.11 -0.71
CA ALA A 64 3.61 2.70 -0.92
C ALA A 64 2.71 3.81 -1.45
N ALA A 65 2.90 5.05 -0.97
CA ALA A 65 2.12 6.18 -1.45
C ALA A 65 2.87 7.50 -1.31
N VAL A 66 2.53 8.44 -2.19
CA VAL A 66 2.85 9.87 -2.05
C VAL A 66 1.51 10.59 -2.03
N ASN A 67 0.98 10.85 -0.84
CA ASN A 67 -0.35 11.46 -0.68
C ASN A 67 -0.29 12.95 -1.03
N GLU A 68 0.79 13.62 -0.62
CA GLU A 68 1.04 15.04 -0.86
C GLU A 68 2.55 15.29 -0.99
N PRO A 69 2.99 16.45 -1.52
CA PRO A 69 4.42 16.77 -1.68
C PRO A 69 5.28 16.69 -0.42
N GLY A 70 4.68 16.61 0.77
CA GLY A 70 5.36 16.41 2.05
C GLY A 70 4.85 15.23 2.87
N GLN A 71 4.07 14.32 2.26
CA GLN A 71 3.47 13.18 2.96
C GLN A 71 3.65 11.90 2.14
N CYS A 72 4.59 11.07 2.58
CA CYS A 72 4.88 9.78 1.99
C CYS A 72 4.46 8.64 2.93
N VAL A 73 4.18 7.48 2.36
CA VAL A 73 3.91 6.25 3.11
C VAL A 73 4.87 5.18 2.65
N PHE A 74 5.54 4.55 3.59
CA PHE A 74 6.38 3.38 3.38
C PHE A 74 5.64 2.13 3.83
N ALA A 75 5.89 1.00 3.17
CA ALA A 75 5.29 -0.26 3.56
C ALA A 75 6.28 -1.40 3.37
N GLU A 76 6.37 -2.27 4.37
CA GLU A 76 7.07 -3.54 4.27
C GLU A 76 6.86 -4.41 5.53
N ARG A 77 7.66 -5.48 5.66
CA ARG A 77 7.75 -6.31 6.86
C ARG A 77 7.91 -5.47 8.14
N PRO A 78 7.36 -5.96 9.27
CA PRO A 78 7.35 -5.21 10.52
C PRO A 78 8.72 -4.75 11.00
N ASP A 79 9.75 -5.58 10.85
CA ASP A 79 11.09 -5.25 11.36
C ASP A 79 11.80 -4.23 10.47
N ASP A 80 11.67 -4.36 9.15
CA ASP A 80 12.18 -3.38 8.18
C ASP A 80 11.55 -2.00 8.41
N ILE A 81 10.23 -1.93 8.67
CA ILE A 81 9.55 -0.67 8.99
C ILE A 81 9.95 -0.08 10.34
N LYS A 82 10.14 -0.90 11.38
CA LYS A 82 10.61 -0.42 12.69
C LYS A 82 12.02 0.16 12.60
N ASP A 83 12.90 -0.48 11.82
CA ASP A 83 14.25 0.01 11.61
C ASP A 83 14.27 1.28 10.76
N LEU A 84 13.48 1.31 9.68
CA LEU A 84 13.29 2.51 8.88
C LEU A 84 12.80 3.68 9.73
N ALA A 85 11.84 3.47 10.63
CA ALA A 85 11.23 4.56 11.40
C ALA A 85 12.21 5.35 12.28
N LYS A 86 13.41 4.81 12.56
CA LYS A 86 14.47 5.50 13.32
C LYS A 86 15.09 6.61 12.49
N THR A 87 15.46 6.34 11.23
CA THR A 87 16.23 7.28 10.41
C THR A 87 15.51 8.61 10.13
N PRO A 88 14.23 8.64 9.69
CA PRO A 88 13.52 9.89 9.54
C PRO A 88 13.34 10.66 10.85
N LYS A 89 13.14 9.95 11.98
CA LYS A 89 13.02 10.60 13.30
C LYS A 89 14.33 11.29 13.69
N ASP A 90 15.47 10.63 13.44
CA ASP A 90 16.80 11.19 13.70
C ASP A 90 17.08 12.41 12.81
N CYS A 91 16.51 12.43 11.60
CA CYS A 91 16.53 13.60 10.71
C CYS A 91 15.46 14.68 11.07
N GLY A 92 14.71 14.51 12.15
CA GLY A 92 13.70 15.47 12.63
C GLY A 92 12.32 15.38 11.96
N TYR A 93 12.08 14.36 11.12
CA TYR A 93 10.78 14.17 10.48
C TYR A 93 9.78 13.48 11.42
N LYS A 94 8.51 13.88 11.29
CA LYS A 94 7.40 13.22 11.98
C LYS A 94 7.03 11.94 11.24
N VAL A 95 6.89 10.84 11.96
CA VAL A 95 6.41 9.56 11.42
C VAL A 95 5.30 8.99 12.29
N LYS A 96 4.38 8.25 11.66
CA LYS A 96 3.23 7.61 12.30
C LYS A 96 2.97 6.25 11.66
N GLN A 97 2.95 5.19 12.47
CA GLN A 97 2.48 3.89 12.00
C GLN A 97 0.97 3.95 11.71
N LEU A 98 0.56 3.44 10.56
CA LEU A 98 -0.84 3.39 10.15
C LEU A 98 -1.54 2.16 10.73
N SER A 99 -2.84 2.30 11.03
CA SER A 99 -3.71 1.23 11.50
C SER A 99 -4.12 0.32 10.33
N THR A 100 -3.15 -0.41 9.80
CA THR A 100 -3.29 -1.36 8.69
C THR A 100 -2.84 -2.75 9.13
N THR A 101 -3.35 -3.80 8.48
CA THR A 101 -3.03 -5.19 8.81
C THR A 101 -1.89 -5.76 7.97
N HIS A 102 -1.67 -5.19 6.78
CA HIS A 102 -0.69 -5.62 5.80
C HIS A 102 0.06 -4.42 5.23
N ALA A 103 1.22 -4.69 4.62
CA ALA A 103 1.98 -3.70 3.86
C ALA A 103 1.39 -3.59 2.44
N PHE A 104 0.30 -2.83 2.30
CA PHE A 104 -0.30 -2.57 0.97
C PHE A 104 0.60 -1.68 0.12
N HIS A 105 0.45 -1.75 -1.21
CA HIS A 105 1.29 -0.99 -2.15
C HIS A 105 2.78 -1.30 -1.98
N SER A 106 3.13 -2.53 -1.60
CA SER A 106 4.51 -2.98 -1.34
C SER A 106 4.84 -4.27 -2.08
N HIS A 107 6.12 -4.65 -2.08
CA HIS A 107 6.57 -5.94 -2.63
C HIS A 107 5.87 -7.14 -1.95
N MET A 108 5.37 -6.98 -0.71
CA MET A 108 4.57 -8.00 -0.05
C MET A 108 3.26 -8.27 -0.78
N THR A 109 2.69 -7.31 -1.51
CA THR A 109 1.47 -7.53 -2.32
C THR A 109 1.74 -8.41 -3.54
N ASP A 110 2.98 -8.53 -4.01
CA ASP A 110 3.27 -9.29 -5.24
C ASP A 110 2.91 -10.78 -5.11
N CYS A 111 2.89 -11.32 -3.89
CA CYS A 111 2.53 -12.72 -3.63
C CYS A 111 1.09 -13.08 -4.00
N ILE A 112 0.20 -12.10 -4.20
CA ILE A 112 -1.18 -12.33 -4.59
C ILE A 112 -1.48 -12.05 -6.07
N LEU A 113 -0.49 -11.63 -6.86
CA LEU A 113 -0.71 -11.24 -8.26
C LEU A 113 -1.28 -12.40 -9.07
N ASP A 114 -0.66 -13.59 -9.00
CA ASP A 114 -1.12 -14.76 -9.75
C ASP A 114 -2.58 -15.13 -9.42
N GLU A 115 -2.93 -15.16 -8.13
CA GLU A 115 -4.31 -15.46 -7.69
C GLU A 115 -5.29 -14.37 -8.17
N PHE A 116 -4.87 -13.11 -8.14
CA PHE A 116 -5.68 -11.98 -8.60
C PHE A 116 -5.91 -12.01 -10.12
N GLU A 117 -4.88 -12.29 -10.91
CA GLU A 117 -4.97 -12.36 -12.38
C GLU A 117 -5.90 -13.49 -12.83
N ILE A 118 -5.76 -14.68 -12.26
CA ILE A 118 -6.64 -15.83 -12.54
C ILE A 118 -8.10 -15.50 -12.20
N ARG A 119 -8.34 -14.72 -11.15
CA ARG A 119 -9.69 -14.43 -10.66
C ARG A 119 -10.42 -13.36 -11.47
N PHE A 120 -9.71 -12.39 -12.05
CA PHE A 120 -10.32 -11.16 -12.59
C PHE A 120 -9.94 -10.80 -14.04
N ILE A 121 -8.98 -11.49 -14.68
CA ILE A 121 -8.52 -11.18 -16.06
C ILE A 121 -9.05 -12.22 -17.07
N HIS A 122 -10.14 -12.92 -16.75
CA HIS A 122 -10.92 -13.71 -17.71
C HIS A 122 -12.05 -12.88 -18.32
#